data_AF-B9S463-F1
#
_entry.id   AF-B9S463-F1
#
_cell.length_a   1.000
_cell.length_b   1.000
_cell.length_c   1.000
_cell.angle_alpha   90.00
_cell.angle_beta   90.00
_cell.angle_gamma   90.00
#
_symmetry.space_group_name_H-M   'P 1'
#
loop_
_entity.id
_entity.type
_entity.pdbx_description
1 polymer ?
#
loop_
_entity_poly.entity_id
_entity_poly.type
_entity_poly.pdbx_seq_one_letter_code
_entity_poly.pdbx_strand_id
1 'polypeptide(L)' 'MAEEIIMSEEEEEEILEDVAYRYLCELVDRYMVQVEERGLMGRIKSCRIHDLMRDFFLSKAERG' A
#
# COMPACT_ATOMS: atom_id res chain seq x y z
N MET A 1 8.42 -26.83 -23.12
CA MET A 1 7.05 -26.31 -23.25
C MET A 1 6.86 -25.39 -22.06
N ALA A 2 7.24 -24.13 -22.22
CA ALA A 2 6.97 -23.12 -21.20
C ALA A 2 5.53 -22.70 -21.44
N GLU A 3 4.65 -23.05 -20.53
CA GLU A 3 3.29 -22.52 -20.55
C GLU A 3 3.41 -21.04 -20.18
N GLU A 4 3.27 -20.15 -21.17
CA GLU A 4 2.80 -18.79 -20.91
C GLU A 4 1.38 -18.93 -20.37
N ILE A 5 1.25 -18.92 -19.05
CA ILE A 5 -0.04 -18.72 -18.40
C ILE A 5 -0.39 -17.26 -18.63
N ILE A 6 -1.35 -17.01 -19.50
CA ILE A 6 -1.95 -15.69 -19.68
C ILE A 6 -2.74 -15.42 -18.40
N MET A 7 -2.22 -14.53 -17.56
CA MET A 7 -2.95 -13.98 -16.42
C MET A 7 -4.06 -13.07 -16.94
N SER A 8 -5.26 -13.21 -16.40
CA SER A 8 -6.35 -12.28 -16.67
C SER A 8 -6.08 -10.92 -16.04
N GLU A 9 -6.72 -9.87 -16.57
CA GLU A 9 -6.62 -8.51 -16.02
C GLU A 9 -7.05 -8.48 -14.54
N GLU A 10 -8.06 -9.28 -14.16
CA GLU A 10 -8.53 -9.40 -12.78
C GLU A 10 -7.48 -10.02 -11.85
N GLU A 11 -6.78 -11.07 -12.30
CA GLU A 11 -5.69 -11.69 -11.54
C GLU A 11 -4.48 -10.76 -11.41
N GLU A 12 -4.18 -9.96 -12.45
CA GLU A 12 -3.14 -8.94 -12.38
C GLU A 12 -3.49 -7.82 -11.39
N GLU A 13 -4.73 -7.33 -11.41
CA GLU A 13 -5.22 -6.34 -10.44
C GLU A 13 -5.19 -6.84 -9.00
N GLU A 14 -5.61 -8.09 -8.75
CA GLU A 14 -5.55 -8.70 -7.41
C GLU A 14 -4.10 -8.75 -6.89
N ILE A 15 -3.14 -9.12 -7.75
CA ILE A 15 -1.72 -9.16 -7.39
C ILE A 15 -1.20 -7.75 -7.10
N LEU A 16 -1.58 -6.75 -7.90
CA LEU A 16 -1.19 -5.36 -7.67
C LEU A 16 -1.78 -4.82 -6.36
N GLU A 17 -3.03 -5.16 -6.04
CA GLU A 17 -3.65 -4.80 -4.75
C GLU A 17 -2.88 -5.41 -3.58
N ASP A 18 -2.53 -6.69 -3.65
CA ASP A 18 -1.77 -7.36 -2.59
C ASP A 18 -0.36 -6.78 -2.44
N VAL A 19 0.31 -6.45 -3.55
CA VAL A 19 1.61 -5.76 -3.52
C VAL A 19 1.46 -4.38 -2.87
N ALA A 20 0.46 -3.59 -3.26
CA ALA A 20 0.19 -2.28 -2.67
C ALA A 20 -0.12 -2.39 -1.16
N TYR A 21 -0.91 -3.38 -0.76
CA TYR A 21 -1.26 -3.62 0.64
C TYR A 21 -0.05 -4.00 1.48
N ARG A 22 0.89 -4.79 0.94
CA ARG A 22 2.16 -5.10 1.61
C ARG A 22 3.00 -3.83 1.84
N TYR A 23 3.10 -2.95 0.85
CA TYR A 23 3.79 -1.67 1.03
C TYR A 23 3.11 -0.79 2.09
N LEU A 24 1.78 -0.76 2.11
CA LEU A 24 1.03 -0.05 3.15
C LEU A 24 1.36 -0.60 4.56
N CYS A 25 1.45 -1.92 4.72
CA CYS A 25 1.85 -2.54 5.98
C CYS A 25 3.27 -2.12 6.39
N GLU A 26 4.23 -2.09 5.46
CA GLU A 26 5.58 -1.60 5.78
C GLU A 26 5.60 -0.14 6.23
N LEU A 27 4.76 0.72 5.64
CA LEU A 27 4.64 2.11 6.07
C LEU A 27 4.08 2.22 7.50
N VAL A 28 3.17 1.33 7.88
CA VAL A 28 2.66 1.22 9.26
C VAL A 28 3.78 0.76 10.20
N ASP A 29 4.51 -0.29 9.84
CA ASP A 29 5.58 -0.87 10.67
C ASP A 29 6.75 0.12 10.88
N ARG A 30 6.97 1.01 9.92
CA ARG A 30 7.95 2.11 10.01
C ARG A 30 7.41 3.36 10.71
N TYR A 31 6.19 3.31 11.24
CA TYR A 31 5.50 4.44 11.88
C TYR A 31 5.37 5.67 10.96
N MET A 32 5.28 5.45 9.65
CA MET A 32 5.12 6.54 8.68
C MET A 32 3.65 6.91 8.48
N VAL A 33 2.77 5.91 8.60
CA VAL A 33 1.31 6.09 8.59
C VAL A 33 0.70 5.43 9.83
N GLN A 34 -0.34 6.05 10.35
CA GLN A 34 -1.13 5.54 11.46
C GLN A 34 -2.42 4.91 10.92
N VAL A 35 -2.73 3.70 11.34
CA VAL A 35 -4.03 3.08 11.06
C VAL A 35 -5.12 3.80 11.87
N GLU A 36 -6.17 4.26 11.20
CA GLU A 36 -7.34 4.88 11.83
C GLU A 36 -8.44 3.85 12.07
N GLU A 37 -8.75 3.03 11.06
CA GLU A 37 -9.79 2.02 11.13
C GLU A 37 -9.32 0.70 10.50
N ARG A 38 -9.71 -0.41 11.11
CA ARG A 38 -9.61 -1.76 10.51
C ARG A 38 -11.00 -2.27 10.19
N GLY A 39 -11.15 -2.90 9.04
CA GLY A 39 -12.39 -3.54 8.61
C GLY A 39 -12.68 -4.82 9.39
N LEU A 40 -13.82 -5.45 9.07
CA LEU A 40 -14.28 -6.69 9.74
C LEU A 40 -13.29 -7.86 9.62
N MET A 41 -12.52 -7.93 8.53
CA MET A 41 -11.44 -8.92 8.35
C MET A 41 -10.08 -8.47 8.93
N GLY A 42 -10.02 -7.36 9.67
CA GLY A 42 -8.78 -6.84 10.26
C GLY A 42 -7.84 -6.12 9.28
N ARG A 43 -8.15 -6.14 7.97
CA ARG A 43 -7.46 -5.32 6.96
C ARG A 43 -7.61 -3.84 7.28
N ILE A 44 -6.58 -3.06 6.94
CA ILE A 44 -6.61 -1.60 7.09
C ILE A 44 -7.72 -1.05 6.18
N LYS A 45 -8.66 -0.33 6.78
CA LYS A 45 -9.75 0.33 6.06
C LYS A 45 -9.46 1.81 5.83
N SER A 46 -8.82 2.46 6.80
CA SER A 46 -8.30 3.82 6.66
C SER A 46 -7.01 4.02 7.45
N CYS A 47 -6.17 4.92 6.95
CA CYS A 47 -4.94 5.35 7.61
C CYS A 47 -4.70 6.83 7.34
N ARG A 48 -3.89 7.46 8.20
CA ARG A 48 -3.45 8.85 8.07
C ARG A 48 -1.93 8.94 8.14
N ILE A 49 -1.36 9.95 7.49
CA ILE A 49 0.07 10.25 7.58
C ILE A 49 0.38 10.88 8.95
N HIS A 50 1.49 10.53 9.57
CA HIS A 50 1.97 11.23 10.75
C HIS A 50 2.48 12.64 10.39
N ASP A 51 2.14 13.66 11.18
CA ASP A 51 2.57 15.04 10.91
C ASP A 51 4.09 15.19 10.74
N LEU A 52 4.87 14.38 11.48
CA LEU A 52 6.34 14.34 11.37
C LEU A 52 6.85 13.88 9.99
N MET A 53 6.04 13.12 9.26
CA MET A 53 6.37 12.64 7.91
C MET A 53 5.91 13.59 6.82
N ARG A 54 5.13 14.63 7.14
CA ARG A 54 4.55 15.55 6.16
C ARG A 54 5.63 16.21 5.31
N ASP A 55 6.65 16.78 5.95
CA ASP A 55 7.73 17.47 5.26
C ASP A 55 8.61 16.49 4.46
N PHE A 56 8.79 15.27 4.98
CA PHE A 56 9.50 14.21 4.27
C PHE A 56 8.78 13.84 2.96
N PHE A 57 7.46 13.60 3.02
CA PHE A 57 6.68 13.26 1.82
C PHE A 57 6.58 14.42 0.84
N LEU A 58 6.40 15.65 1.30
CA LEU A 58 6.41 16.84 0.44
C LEU A 58 7.73 16.98 -0.32
N SER A 59 8.87 16.81 0.36
CA SER A 59 10.19 16.86 -0.28
C SER A 59 10.41 15.81 -1.37
N LYS A 60 9.68 14.68 -1.29
CA LYS A 60 9.72 13.61 -2.30
C LYS A 60 8.73 13.85 -3.44
N ALA A 61 7.57 14.44 -3.14
CA ALA A 61 6.55 14.76 -4.13
C ALA A 61 6.98 15.88 -5.10
N GLU A 62 7.77 16.85 -4.62
CA GLU A 62 8.34 17.92 -5.47
C GLU A 62 9.40 17.43 -6.47
N ARG A 63 9.81 16.15 -6.39
CA ARG A 63 10.79 15.53 -7.29
C ARG A 63 10.16 14.61 -8.36
N GLY A 64 8.83 14.64 -8.48
CA GLY A 64 8.07 13.91 -9.52
C GLY A 64 7.90 14.74 -10.79
#